data_AF-A0A520F1S8-F1
#
_entry.id   AF-A0A520F1S8-F1
#
_cell.length_a   1.000
_cell.length_b   1.000
_cell.length_c   1.000
_cell.angle_alpha   90.00
_cell.angle_beta   90.00
_cell.angle_gamma   90.00
#
_symmetry.space_group_name_H-M   'P 1'
#
loop_
_entity.id
_entity.type
_entity.pdbx_description
1 polymer ?
#
loop_
_entity_poly.entity_id
_entity_poly.type
_entity_poly.pdbx_seq_one_letter_code
_entity_poly.pdbx_strand_id
1 'polypeptide(L)'
;MVNEQDRGSIPLPFSTVRKGFDRDEVRNYFERFDAELRVTAADRDAAAAQARDLAKQLDDARDEIDDLRKDVDRLSVPPTTAEGMSDRISRMLRLASDEASEVRAKAEADAAEMISVAEQEGAQLRGQYESLVAELEDRRSALEIQHEQTMAKARTEAAKIVEAAQSERDRLAAEAELRRSQVQEDFDLAMSERRQKTITAVNELESTSKAEAHRRLADATHEAERRLQAATDQSERKIAHAKELAEELRVLRGRILAQLLGIRGQLDSVPAMLASVNRESELLDAQPEAASSKSDQRPNENKNTNTKSAPGGTADPKNAPNESGKSSETETDNSDEDTAVLTTVEKNPARSTGQRTVKTGS
;
A
#
# COMPACT_ATOMS: atom_id res chain seq x y z
N MET A 1 -116.58 30.40 -70.39
CA MET A 1 -115.67 29.88 -71.44
C MET A 1 -114.52 29.14 -70.76
N VAL A 2 -113.92 28.14 -71.41
CA VAL A 2 -112.76 27.36 -70.91
C VAL A 2 -113.12 26.52 -69.65
N ASN A 3 -113.11 25.18 -69.66
CA ASN A 3 -112.82 24.23 -70.74
C ASN A 3 -113.86 23.11 -70.77
N GLU A 4 -114.41 22.86 -71.96
CA GLU A 4 -115.15 21.64 -72.28
C GLU A 4 -114.22 20.81 -73.19
N GLN A 5 -113.25 20.16 -72.55
CA GLN A 5 -112.15 19.42 -73.18
C GLN A 5 -112.00 18.08 -72.47
N ASP A 6 -111.77 17.03 -73.26
CA ASP A 6 -111.60 15.64 -72.84
C ASP A 6 -112.47 15.16 -71.66
N ARG A 7 -113.73 14.84 -71.99
CA ARG A 7 -114.26 13.53 -71.58
C ARG A 7 -113.62 12.40 -72.41
N GLY A 8 -112.29 12.40 -72.47
CA GLY A 8 -111.53 11.21 -72.84
C GLY A 8 -111.98 10.09 -71.92
N SER A 9 -112.20 8.90 -72.47
CA SER A 9 -112.77 7.78 -71.73
C SER A 9 -111.93 7.50 -70.48
N ILE A 10 -112.46 7.88 -69.30
CA ILE A 10 -111.84 7.60 -68.01
C ILE A 10 -111.51 6.11 -68.02
N PRO A 11 -110.23 5.71 -67.89
CA PRO A 11 -109.87 4.30 -67.93
C PRO A 11 -110.60 3.59 -66.79
N LEU A 12 -111.67 2.88 -67.14
CA LEU A 12 -112.46 2.16 -66.16
C LEU A 12 -111.54 1.10 -65.54
N PRO A 13 -111.44 1.00 -64.21
CA PRO A 13 -110.48 0.13 -63.53
C PRO A 13 -110.91 -1.35 -63.54
N PHE A 14 -111.61 -1.74 -64.60
CA PHE A 14 -112.19 -3.05 -64.85
C PHE A 14 -112.26 -3.30 -66.37
N SER A 15 -112.01 -4.54 -66.77
CA SER A 15 -111.90 -4.99 -68.15
C SER A 15 -113.27 -5.20 -68.82
N THR A 16 -113.26 -5.31 -70.15
CA THR A 16 -114.47 -5.60 -70.95
C THR A 16 -114.38 -7.00 -71.56
N VAL A 17 -115.25 -7.89 -71.09
CA VAL A 17 -115.39 -9.27 -71.55
C VAL A 17 -116.43 -9.33 -72.70
N ARG A 18 -116.49 -10.44 -73.43
CA ARG A 18 -117.34 -10.65 -74.63
C ARG A 18 -118.85 -10.44 -74.42
N LYS A 19 -119.33 -10.23 -73.19
CA LYS A 19 -120.69 -9.79 -72.84
C LYS A 19 -120.72 -8.73 -71.73
N GLY A 20 -119.91 -7.68 -71.85
CA GLY A 20 -119.89 -6.53 -70.95
C GLY A 20 -118.72 -6.53 -69.98
N PHE A 21 -118.72 -5.59 -69.03
CA PHE A 21 -117.64 -5.47 -68.04
C PHE A 21 -117.53 -6.69 -67.14
N ASP A 22 -116.31 -6.98 -66.66
CA ASP A 22 -116.11 -7.99 -65.62
C ASP A 22 -116.85 -7.57 -64.34
N ARG A 23 -117.71 -8.45 -63.84
CA ARG A 23 -118.58 -8.16 -62.69
C ARG A 23 -117.81 -8.12 -61.38
N ASP A 24 -116.75 -8.91 -61.27
CA ASP A 24 -115.99 -9.05 -60.04
C ASP A 24 -114.99 -7.88 -59.94
N GLU A 25 -114.38 -7.45 -61.06
CA GLU A 25 -113.57 -6.22 -61.09
C GLU A 25 -114.41 -4.96 -60.80
N VAL A 26 -115.60 -4.81 -61.41
CA VAL A 26 -116.53 -3.71 -61.10
C VAL A 26 -116.94 -3.72 -59.63
N ARG A 27 -117.25 -4.90 -59.08
CA ARG A 27 -117.64 -5.05 -57.67
C ARG A 27 -116.50 -4.68 -56.73
N ASN A 28 -115.31 -5.19 -56.97
CA ASN A 28 -114.11 -4.86 -56.19
C ASN A 28 -113.80 -3.36 -56.23
N TYR A 29 -114.00 -2.69 -57.38
CA TYR A 29 -113.85 -1.24 -57.48
C TYR A 29 -114.88 -0.49 -56.62
N PHE A 30 -116.17 -0.86 -56.70
CA PHE A 30 -117.19 -0.22 -55.86
C PHE A 30 -116.94 -0.48 -54.37
N GLU A 31 -116.66 -1.72 -53.95
CA GLU A 31 -116.38 -2.04 -52.54
C GLU A 31 -115.12 -1.30 -52.02
N ARG A 32 -114.11 -1.09 -52.87
CA ARG A 32 -112.96 -0.22 -52.58
C ARG A 32 -113.34 1.26 -52.47
N PHE A 33 -114.11 1.80 -53.41
CA PHE A 33 -114.53 3.21 -53.39
C PHE A 33 -115.41 3.51 -52.17
N ASP A 34 -116.28 2.58 -51.81
CA ASP A 34 -117.10 2.62 -50.60
C ASP A 34 -116.25 2.57 -49.31
N ALA A 35 -115.09 1.90 -49.35
CA ALA A 35 -114.12 1.92 -48.25
C ALA A 35 -113.37 3.27 -48.19
N GLU A 36 -112.88 3.80 -49.31
CA GLU A 36 -112.22 5.10 -49.42
C GLU A 36 -113.17 6.26 -48.99
N LEU A 37 -114.47 6.15 -49.30
CA LEU A 37 -115.49 7.09 -48.85
C LEU A 37 -115.76 6.99 -47.33
N ARG A 38 -115.70 5.79 -46.74
CA ARG A 38 -115.81 5.61 -45.28
C ARG A 38 -114.58 6.15 -44.54
N VAL A 39 -113.37 5.95 -45.09
CA VAL A 39 -112.13 6.51 -44.53
C VAL A 39 -112.18 8.04 -44.58
N THR A 40 -112.45 8.64 -45.74
CA THR A 40 -112.52 10.11 -45.85
C THR A 40 -113.65 10.75 -45.04
N ALA A 41 -114.77 10.05 -44.83
CA ALA A 41 -115.81 10.49 -43.88
C ALA A 41 -115.33 10.44 -42.42
N ALA A 42 -114.63 9.37 -42.02
CA ALA A 42 -114.05 9.24 -40.68
C ALA A 42 -112.95 10.30 -40.44
N ASP A 43 -112.07 10.54 -41.42
CA ASP A 43 -111.04 11.58 -41.36
C ASP A 43 -111.64 12.98 -41.23
N ARG A 44 -112.70 13.27 -42.01
CA ARG A 44 -113.46 14.53 -41.90
C ARG A 44 -114.06 14.69 -40.50
N ASP A 45 -114.67 13.64 -39.96
CA ASP A 45 -115.36 13.71 -38.67
C ASP A 45 -114.37 13.75 -37.49
N ALA A 46 -113.20 13.13 -37.62
CA ALA A 46 -112.07 13.29 -36.70
C ALA A 46 -111.48 14.70 -36.76
N ALA A 47 -111.25 15.27 -37.95
CA ALA A 47 -110.80 16.65 -38.11
C ALA A 47 -111.84 17.65 -37.56
N ALA A 48 -113.13 17.38 -37.75
CA ALA A 48 -114.21 18.17 -37.17
C ALA A 48 -114.32 18.01 -35.65
N ALA A 49 -113.92 16.88 -35.07
CA ALA A 49 -113.79 16.73 -33.61
C ALA A 49 -112.61 17.57 -33.09
N GLN A 50 -111.42 17.41 -33.67
CA GLN A 50 -110.22 18.19 -33.34
C GLN A 50 -110.48 19.70 -33.44
N ALA A 51 -111.16 20.16 -34.48
CA ALA A 51 -111.51 21.58 -34.64
C ALA A 51 -112.45 22.10 -33.53
N ARG A 52 -113.36 21.27 -33.01
CA ARG A 52 -114.24 21.64 -31.88
C ARG A 52 -113.49 21.65 -30.55
N ASP A 53 -112.56 20.73 -30.34
CA ASP A 53 -111.79 20.67 -29.09
C ASP A 53 -110.70 21.75 -29.04
N LEU A 54 -110.09 22.10 -30.17
CA LEU A 54 -109.25 23.30 -30.31
C LEU A 54 -110.04 24.59 -30.09
N ALA A 55 -111.30 24.66 -30.55
CA ALA A 55 -112.15 25.82 -30.29
C ALA A 55 -112.43 25.99 -28.78
N LYS A 56 -112.75 24.91 -28.06
CA LYS A 56 -112.91 24.93 -26.59
C LYS A 56 -111.63 25.44 -25.91
N GLN A 57 -110.48 24.82 -26.20
CA GLN A 57 -109.20 25.22 -25.59
C GLN A 57 -108.85 26.69 -25.84
N LEU A 58 -109.27 27.23 -26.99
CA LEU A 58 -109.05 28.64 -27.34
C LEU A 58 -110.02 29.57 -26.61
N ASP A 59 -111.26 29.14 -26.35
CA ASP A 59 -112.24 29.87 -25.53
C ASP A 59 -111.92 29.78 -24.02
N ASP A 60 -111.54 28.60 -23.52
CA ASP A 60 -111.03 28.40 -22.15
C ASP A 60 -109.84 29.34 -21.86
N ALA A 61 -108.88 29.42 -22.81
CA ALA A 61 -107.72 30.31 -22.71
C ALA A 61 -108.07 31.80 -22.90
N ARG A 62 -109.18 32.15 -23.56
CA ARG A 62 -109.68 33.54 -23.62
C ARG A 62 -110.23 33.97 -22.28
N ASP A 63 -111.04 33.12 -21.65
CA ASP A 63 -111.62 33.40 -20.34
C ASP A 63 -110.52 33.53 -19.27
N GLU A 64 -109.51 32.66 -19.29
CA GLU A 64 -108.32 32.79 -18.42
C GLU A 64 -107.56 34.10 -18.66
N ILE A 65 -107.33 34.49 -19.93
CA ILE A 65 -106.67 35.77 -20.27
C ILE A 65 -107.49 36.98 -19.79
N ASP A 66 -108.80 36.95 -19.92
CA ASP A 66 -109.66 38.06 -19.49
C ASP A 66 -109.83 38.13 -17.97
N ASP A 67 -109.79 37.02 -17.24
CA ASP A 67 -109.70 37.03 -15.78
C ASP A 67 -108.32 37.52 -15.28
N LEU A 68 -107.23 37.09 -15.91
CA LEU A 68 -105.88 37.62 -15.64
C LEU A 68 -105.79 39.13 -15.90
N ARG A 69 -106.46 39.64 -16.95
CA ARG A 69 -106.56 41.09 -17.22
C ARG A 69 -107.29 41.83 -16.12
N LYS A 70 -108.46 41.34 -15.67
CA LYS A 70 -109.23 41.94 -14.56
C LYS A 70 -108.39 42.01 -13.28
N ASP A 71 -107.61 40.97 -12.98
CA ASP A 71 -106.73 40.94 -11.80
C ASP A 71 -105.52 41.89 -11.94
N VAL A 72 -104.94 42.01 -13.15
CA VAL A 72 -103.88 43.00 -13.45
C VAL A 72 -104.39 44.43 -13.33
N ASP A 73 -105.57 44.76 -13.88
CA ASP A 73 -106.17 46.10 -13.76
C ASP A 73 -106.45 46.44 -12.28
N ARG A 74 -106.93 45.47 -11.50
CA ARG A 74 -107.15 45.59 -10.05
C ARG A 74 -105.85 45.82 -9.26
N LEU A 75 -104.70 45.34 -9.74
CA LEU A 75 -103.37 45.52 -9.13
C LEU A 75 -102.62 46.77 -9.64
N SER A 76 -102.98 47.25 -10.83
CA SER A 76 -102.45 48.43 -11.50
C SER A 76 -102.88 49.73 -10.82
N VAL A 77 -104.15 49.83 -10.43
CA VAL A 77 -104.69 50.98 -9.70
C VAL A 77 -104.09 51.06 -8.28
N PRO A 78 -103.68 52.26 -7.79
CA PRO A 78 -103.22 52.42 -6.41
C PRO A 78 -104.26 51.91 -5.39
N PRO A 79 -103.89 51.06 -4.41
CA PRO A 79 -104.87 50.37 -3.58
C PRO A 79 -105.55 51.32 -2.59
N THR A 80 -106.81 51.66 -2.88
CA THR A 80 -107.68 52.50 -2.04
C THR A 80 -108.42 51.73 -0.95
N THR A 81 -108.26 50.39 -0.88
CA THR A 81 -108.91 49.51 0.09
C THR A 81 -107.90 48.68 0.89
N ALA A 82 -108.21 48.39 2.15
CA ALA A 82 -107.36 47.60 3.05
C ALA A 82 -107.13 46.16 2.56
N GLU A 83 -108.13 45.59 1.89
CA GLU A 83 -108.09 44.25 1.31
C GLU A 83 -107.09 44.17 0.15
N GLY A 84 -107.12 45.16 -0.78
CA GLY A 84 -106.13 45.25 -1.87
C GLY A 84 -104.70 45.52 -1.40
N MET A 85 -104.51 46.21 -0.27
CA MET A 85 -103.19 46.32 0.37
C MET A 85 -102.74 44.97 0.95
N SER A 86 -103.64 44.21 1.56
CA SER A 86 -103.37 42.89 2.14
C SER A 86 -102.99 41.86 1.07
N ASP A 87 -103.72 41.83 -0.05
CA ASP A 87 -103.43 40.98 -1.22
C ASP A 87 -102.08 41.31 -1.89
N ARG A 88 -101.68 42.60 -1.88
CA ARG A 88 -100.38 43.00 -2.41
C ARG A 88 -99.24 42.58 -1.48
N ILE A 89 -99.45 42.67 -0.16
CA ILE A 89 -98.48 42.22 0.85
C ILE A 89 -98.33 40.70 0.82
N SER A 90 -99.40 39.92 0.68
CA SER A 90 -99.31 38.45 0.61
C SER A 90 -98.59 37.98 -0.66
N ARG A 91 -98.87 38.59 -1.83
CA ARG A 91 -98.13 38.32 -3.08
C ARG A 91 -96.66 38.75 -2.97
N MET A 92 -96.35 39.87 -2.32
CA MET A 92 -94.98 40.35 -2.11
C MET A 92 -94.18 39.48 -1.13
N LEU A 93 -94.80 39.00 -0.04
CA LEU A 93 -94.18 38.06 0.89
C LEU A 93 -93.92 36.70 0.22
N ARG A 94 -94.83 36.26 -0.66
CA ARG A 94 -94.62 35.05 -1.46
C ARG A 94 -93.44 35.23 -2.42
N LEU A 95 -93.41 36.31 -3.21
CA LEU A 95 -92.29 36.63 -4.09
C LEU A 95 -90.95 36.66 -3.34
N ALA A 96 -90.89 37.32 -2.18
CA ALA A 96 -89.68 37.38 -1.36
C ALA A 96 -89.29 36.01 -0.75
N SER A 97 -90.26 35.13 -0.50
CA SER A 97 -90.00 33.74 -0.05
C SER A 97 -89.49 32.86 -1.20
N ASP A 98 -90.02 33.06 -2.41
CA ASP A 98 -89.60 32.36 -3.62
C ASP A 98 -88.18 32.82 -4.01
N GLU A 99 -87.90 34.13 -4.03
CA GLU A 99 -86.58 34.73 -4.24
C GLU A 99 -85.56 34.30 -3.17
N ALA A 100 -85.93 34.29 -1.88
CA ALA A 100 -85.07 33.79 -0.81
C ALA A 100 -84.79 32.27 -0.92
N SER A 101 -85.67 31.51 -1.59
CA SER A 101 -85.46 30.09 -1.87
C SER A 101 -84.54 29.90 -3.08
N GLU A 102 -84.68 30.71 -4.13
CA GLU A 102 -83.76 30.73 -5.28
C GLU A 102 -82.33 31.13 -4.86
N VAL A 103 -82.18 32.18 -4.04
CA VAL A 103 -80.88 32.61 -3.50
C VAL A 103 -80.22 31.52 -2.67
N ARG A 104 -80.99 30.75 -1.88
CA ARG A 104 -80.46 29.58 -1.14
C ARG A 104 -80.06 28.44 -2.06
N ALA A 105 -80.93 28.03 -2.97
CA ALA A 105 -80.65 26.95 -3.91
C ALA A 105 -79.41 27.25 -4.77
N LYS A 106 -79.24 28.52 -5.15
CA LYS A 106 -78.03 29.00 -5.83
C LYS A 106 -76.80 28.97 -4.92
N ALA A 107 -76.86 29.50 -3.70
CA ALA A 107 -75.73 29.46 -2.77
C ALA A 107 -75.31 28.03 -2.40
N GLU A 108 -76.26 27.10 -2.32
CA GLU A 108 -76.02 25.66 -2.11
C GLU A 108 -75.37 25.01 -3.35
N ALA A 109 -75.78 25.38 -4.57
CA ALA A 109 -75.15 24.93 -5.81
C ALA A 109 -73.73 25.48 -5.97
N ASP A 110 -73.53 26.79 -5.79
CA ASP A 110 -72.23 27.48 -5.83
C ASP A 110 -71.26 26.85 -4.80
N ALA A 111 -71.74 26.54 -3.59
CA ALA A 111 -70.96 25.86 -2.55
C ALA A 111 -70.62 24.41 -2.90
N ALA A 112 -71.56 23.66 -3.50
CA ALA A 112 -71.30 22.29 -3.97
C ALA A 112 -70.29 22.24 -5.12
N GLU A 113 -70.30 23.23 -6.02
CA GLU A 113 -69.28 23.40 -7.06
C GLU A 113 -67.90 23.68 -6.43
N MET A 114 -67.81 24.62 -5.49
CA MET A 114 -66.55 24.91 -4.80
C MET A 114 -65.97 23.71 -4.03
N ILE A 115 -66.82 22.91 -3.37
CA ILE A 115 -66.39 21.66 -2.71
C ILE A 115 -65.90 20.64 -3.74
N SER A 116 -66.64 20.44 -4.84
CA SER A 116 -66.25 19.52 -5.92
C SER A 116 -64.90 19.88 -6.54
N VAL A 117 -64.65 21.18 -6.79
CA VAL A 117 -63.35 21.66 -7.29
C VAL A 117 -62.24 21.41 -6.27
N ALA A 118 -62.44 21.76 -4.99
CA ALA A 118 -61.44 21.56 -3.95
C ALA A 118 -61.13 20.06 -3.70
N GLU A 119 -62.11 19.17 -3.80
CA GLU A 119 -61.91 17.72 -3.71
C GLU A 119 -61.13 17.17 -4.92
N GLN A 120 -61.42 17.67 -6.13
CA GLN A 120 -60.69 17.31 -7.35
C GLN A 120 -59.23 17.80 -7.31
N GLU A 121 -58.98 19.05 -6.93
CA GLU A 121 -57.62 19.58 -6.74
C GLU A 121 -56.86 18.81 -5.67
N GLY A 122 -57.52 18.53 -4.53
CA GLY A 122 -56.94 17.71 -3.46
C GLY A 122 -56.63 16.27 -3.91
N ALA A 123 -57.44 15.66 -4.77
CA ALA A 123 -57.19 14.34 -5.33
C ALA A 123 -56.02 14.35 -6.34
N GLN A 124 -55.97 15.35 -7.23
CA GLN A 124 -54.86 15.54 -8.16
C GLN A 124 -53.53 15.74 -7.42
N LEU A 125 -53.51 16.57 -6.38
CA LEU A 125 -52.32 16.85 -5.59
C LEU A 125 -51.85 15.62 -4.80
N ARG A 126 -52.77 14.81 -4.25
CA ARG A 126 -52.43 13.51 -3.64
C ARG A 126 -51.78 12.56 -4.66
N GLY A 127 -52.40 12.38 -5.83
CA GLY A 127 -51.84 11.52 -6.88
C GLY A 127 -50.47 11.98 -7.40
N GLN A 128 -50.22 13.29 -7.46
CA GLN A 128 -48.89 13.85 -7.77
C GLN A 128 -47.85 13.51 -6.69
N TYR A 129 -48.20 13.64 -5.41
CA TYR A 129 -47.29 13.26 -4.32
C TYR A 129 -47.06 11.74 -4.22
N GLU A 130 -48.09 10.93 -4.43
CA GLU A 130 -47.97 9.45 -4.47
C GLU A 130 -47.03 9.01 -5.61
N SER A 131 -47.18 9.60 -6.80
CA SER A 131 -46.28 9.38 -7.94
C SER A 131 -44.83 9.81 -7.65
N LEU A 132 -44.64 10.99 -7.02
CA LEU A 132 -43.31 11.49 -6.65
C LEU A 132 -42.63 10.65 -5.56
N VAL A 133 -43.39 10.11 -4.59
CA VAL A 133 -42.87 9.18 -3.59
C VAL A 133 -42.42 7.88 -4.27
N ALA A 134 -43.23 7.32 -5.18
CA ALA A 134 -42.85 6.13 -5.93
C ALA A 134 -41.58 6.35 -6.77
N GLU A 135 -41.46 7.46 -7.50
CA GLU A 135 -40.23 7.78 -8.27
C GLU A 135 -39.00 7.87 -7.35
N LEU A 136 -39.14 8.44 -6.15
CA LEU A 136 -38.05 8.55 -5.18
C LEU A 136 -37.68 7.19 -4.58
N GLU A 137 -38.63 6.28 -4.37
CA GLU A 137 -38.37 4.91 -3.89
C GLU A 137 -37.73 4.04 -4.97
N ASP A 138 -38.20 4.10 -6.22
CA ASP A 138 -37.57 3.46 -7.38
C ASP A 138 -36.14 3.97 -7.58
N ARG A 139 -35.95 5.29 -7.57
CA ARG A 139 -34.62 5.92 -7.70
C ARG A 139 -33.70 5.56 -6.54
N ARG A 140 -34.22 5.44 -5.32
CA ARG A 140 -33.45 5.02 -4.15
C ARG A 140 -33.00 3.57 -4.29
N SER A 141 -33.91 2.65 -4.62
CA SER A 141 -33.57 1.22 -4.77
C SER A 141 -32.57 0.99 -5.91
N ALA A 142 -32.72 1.71 -7.02
CA ALA A 142 -31.75 1.68 -8.13
C ALA A 142 -30.35 2.16 -7.70
N LEU A 143 -30.26 3.22 -6.89
CA LEU A 143 -29.00 3.73 -6.34
C LEU A 143 -28.39 2.77 -5.31
N GLU A 144 -29.20 2.14 -4.45
CA GLU A 144 -28.74 1.13 -3.48
C GLU A 144 -28.17 -0.10 -4.22
N ILE A 145 -28.86 -0.61 -5.24
CA ILE A 145 -28.37 -1.71 -6.10
C ILE A 145 -27.07 -1.33 -6.84
N GLN A 146 -26.98 -0.12 -7.42
CA GLN A 146 -25.76 0.35 -8.08
C GLN A 146 -24.60 0.50 -7.09
N HIS A 147 -24.87 0.96 -5.87
CA HIS A 147 -23.87 1.07 -4.81
C HIS A 147 -23.35 -0.30 -4.37
N GLU A 148 -24.25 -1.27 -4.11
CA GLU A 148 -23.87 -2.63 -3.76
C GLU A 148 -23.03 -3.30 -4.86
N GLN A 149 -23.44 -3.20 -6.12
CA GLN A 149 -22.67 -3.73 -7.25
C GLN A 149 -21.28 -3.07 -7.37
N THR A 150 -21.18 -1.77 -7.14
CA THR A 150 -19.92 -1.03 -7.20
C THR A 150 -19.00 -1.42 -6.05
N MET A 151 -19.54 -1.55 -4.82
CA MET A 151 -18.80 -1.97 -3.64
C MET A 151 -18.38 -3.44 -3.72
N ALA A 152 -19.21 -4.32 -4.30
CA ALA A 152 -18.84 -5.71 -4.57
C ALA A 152 -17.67 -5.79 -5.55
N LYS A 153 -17.74 -5.09 -6.70
CA LYS A 153 -16.64 -5.00 -7.67
C LYS A 153 -15.35 -4.51 -7.02
N ALA A 154 -15.39 -3.35 -6.36
CA ALA A 154 -14.24 -2.76 -5.68
C ALA A 154 -13.62 -3.70 -4.61
N ARG A 155 -14.45 -4.42 -3.83
CA ARG A 155 -13.97 -5.44 -2.89
C ARG A 155 -13.28 -6.61 -3.58
N THR A 156 -13.82 -7.11 -4.69
CA THR A 156 -13.20 -8.22 -5.45
C THR A 156 -11.92 -7.80 -6.17
N GLU A 157 -11.82 -6.55 -6.61
CA GLU A 157 -10.61 -5.99 -7.24
C GLU A 157 -9.52 -5.75 -6.18
N ALA A 158 -9.88 -5.16 -5.03
CA ALA A 158 -8.96 -5.02 -3.90
C ALA A 158 -8.45 -6.37 -3.39
N ALA A 159 -9.31 -7.40 -3.30
CA ALA A 159 -8.91 -8.76 -2.93
C ALA A 159 -7.86 -9.34 -3.90
N LYS A 160 -8.10 -9.24 -5.22
CA LYS A 160 -7.13 -9.68 -6.24
C LYS A 160 -5.80 -8.95 -6.18
N ILE A 161 -5.82 -7.63 -5.91
CA ILE A 161 -4.60 -6.82 -5.76
C ILE A 161 -3.80 -7.27 -4.52
N VAL A 162 -4.49 -7.52 -3.40
CA VAL A 162 -3.85 -8.03 -2.17
C VAL A 162 -3.29 -9.44 -2.37
N GLU A 163 -4.03 -10.34 -3.02
CA GLU A 163 -3.60 -11.70 -3.34
C GLU A 163 -2.37 -11.73 -4.26
N ALA A 164 -2.37 -10.91 -5.32
CA ALA A 164 -1.23 -10.76 -6.23
C ALA A 164 0.00 -10.11 -5.55
N ALA A 165 -0.21 -9.13 -4.67
CA ALA A 165 0.87 -8.53 -3.89
C ALA A 165 1.46 -9.50 -2.86
N GLN A 166 0.64 -10.38 -2.27
CA GLN A 166 1.11 -11.43 -1.36
C GLN A 166 1.89 -12.52 -2.09
N SER A 167 1.42 -12.99 -3.26
CA SER A 167 2.11 -14.04 -4.00
C SER A 167 3.46 -13.58 -4.58
N GLU A 168 3.56 -12.35 -5.09
CA GLU A 168 4.85 -11.78 -5.50
C GLU A 168 5.78 -11.47 -4.31
N ARG A 169 5.24 -11.03 -3.15
CA ARG A 169 6.03 -10.92 -1.91
C ARG A 169 6.63 -12.27 -1.51
N ASP A 170 5.82 -13.33 -1.51
CA ASP A 170 6.25 -14.64 -1.03
C ASP A 170 7.20 -15.33 -2.01
N ARG A 171 7.01 -15.09 -3.32
CA ARG A 171 7.98 -15.43 -4.37
C ARG A 171 9.32 -14.72 -4.15
N LEU A 172 9.32 -13.40 -3.97
CA LEU A 172 10.55 -12.62 -3.74
C LEU A 172 11.24 -13.00 -2.43
N ALA A 173 10.47 -13.35 -1.38
CA ALA A 173 11.03 -13.86 -0.13
C ALA A 173 11.73 -15.22 -0.32
N ALA A 174 11.10 -16.16 -1.03
CA ALA A 174 11.71 -17.45 -1.36
C ALA A 174 12.97 -17.30 -2.25
N GLU A 175 12.93 -16.38 -3.22
CA GLU A 175 14.06 -16.09 -4.11
C GLU A 175 15.22 -15.40 -3.37
N ALA A 176 14.91 -14.54 -2.39
CA ALA A 176 15.91 -13.91 -1.52
C ALA A 176 16.55 -14.92 -0.54
N GLU A 177 15.76 -15.84 0.02
CA GLU A 177 16.27 -16.86 0.93
C GLU A 177 17.12 -17.91 0.21
N LEU A 178 16.75 -18.31 -1.01
CA LEU A 178 17.60 -19.15 -1.86
C LEU A 178 18.94 -18.49 -2.19
N ARG A 179 18.95 -17.17 -2.46
CA ARG A 179 20.22 -16.42 -2.64
C ARG A 179 21.05 -16.38 -1.35
N ARG A 180 20.42 -16.27 -0.18
CA ARG A 180 21.12 -16.29 1.11
C ARG A 180 21.75 -17.64 1.40
N SER A 181 21.05 -18.75 1.15
CA SER A 181 21.63 -20.08 1.34
C SER A 181 22.80 -20.33 0.38
N GLN A 182 22.65 -19.96 -0.91
CA GLN A 182 23.74 -20.06 -1.89
C GLN A 182 24.97 -19.25 -1.48
N VAL A 183 24.81 -17.97 -1.09
CA VAL A 183 25.94 -17.13 -0.64
C VAL A 183 26.58 -17.67 0.64
N GLN A 184 25.80 -18.27 1.55
CA GLN A 184 26.33 -18.91 2.76
C GLN A 184 27.12 -20.19 2.42
N GLU A 185 26.59 -21.04 1.53
CA GLU A 185 27.25 -22.26 1.05
C GLU A 185 28.57 -21.94 0.33
N ASP A 186 28.58 -20.97 -0.58
CA ASP A 186 29.78 -20.48 -1.27
C ASP A 186 30.80 -19.90 -0.28
N PHE A 187 30.34 -19.13 0.72
CA PHE A 187 31.21 -18.56 1.75
C PHE A 187 31.84 -19.65 2.63
N ASP A 188 31.05 -20.61 3.12
CA ASP A 188 31.56 -21.71 3.94
C ASP A 188 32.50 -22.63 3.17
N LEU A 189 32.23 -22.88 1.88
CA LEU A 189 33.15 -23.58 0.98
C LEU A 189 34.47 -22.80 0.84
N ALA A 190 34.42 -21.52 0.46
CA ALA A 190 35.61 -20.67 0.30
C ALA A 190 36.41 -20.52 1.61
N MET A 191 35.74 -20.43 2.76
CA MET A 191 36.40 -20.43 4.07
C MET A 191 36.94 -21.81 4.44
N SER A 192 36.30 -22.92 4.04
CA SER A 192 36.85 -24.27 4.24
C SER A 192 38.14 -24.47 3.44
N GLU A 193 38.16 -24.07 2.17
CA GLU A 193 39.36 -24.09 1.34
C GLU A 193 40.46 -23.20 1.91
N ARG A 194 40.13 -21.97 2.33
CA ARG A 194 41.10 -21.04 2.91
C ARG A 194 41.70 -21.61 4.20
N ARG A 195 40.87 -22.16 5.10
CA ARG A 195 41.32 -22.86 6.32
C ARG A 195 42.25 -24.03 5.96
N GLN A 196 41.88 -24.87 4.99
CA GLN A 196 42.70 -26.01 4.58
C GLN A 196 44.05 -25.56 3.98
N LYS A 197 44.05 -24.57 3.08
CA LYS A 197 45.25 -23.97 2.47
C LYS A 197 46.18 -23.33 3.52
N THR A 198 45.62 -22.72 4.57
CA THR A 198 46.40 -22.22 5.71
C THR A 198 46.97 -23.36 6.56
N ILE A 199 46.19 -24.41 6.84
CA ILE A 199 46.65 -25.58 7.61
C ILE A 199 47.77 -26.33 6.87
N THR A 200 47.68 -26.52 5.55
CA THR A 200 48.77 -27.14 4.78
C THR A 200 50.03 -26.29 4.81
N ALA A 201 49.93 -24.97 4.59
CA ALA A 201 51.07 -24.07 4.66
C ALA A 201 51.74 -24.02 6.05
N VAL A 202 50.95 -24.09 7.14
CA VAL A 202 51.49 -24.19 8.51
C VAL A 202 52.19 -25.54 8.73
N ASN A 203 51.59 -26.65 8.28
CA ASN A 203 52.20 -27.97 8.39
C ASN A 203 53.50 -28.09 7.57
N GLU A 204 53.56 -27.47 6.39
CA GLU A 204 54.76 -27.40 5.54
C GLU A 204 55.85 -26.54 6.18
N LEU A 205 55.50 -25.39 6.77
CA LEU A 205 56.41 -24.54 7.53
C LEU A 205 56.93 -25.23 8.79
N GLU A 206 56.07 -25.95 9.53
CA GLU A 206 56.50 -26.78 10.66
C GLU A 206 57.42 -27.92 10.22
N SER A 207 57.09 -28.62 9.13
CA SER A 207 57.88 -29.75 8.61
C SER A 207 59.27 -29.29 8.15
N THR A 208 59.33 -28.20 7.38
CA THR A 208 60.60 -27.60 6.92
C THR A 208 61.42 -27.05 8.09
N SER A 209 60.81 -26.34 9.03
CA SER A 209 61.47 -25.83 10.24
C SER A 209 62.04 -26.97 11.11
N LYS A 210 61.28 -28.06 11.32
CA LYS A 210 61.76 -29.26 12.02
C LYS A 210 62.90 -29.93 11.26
N ALA A 211 62.81 -30.05 9.94
CA ALA A 211 63.88 -30.62 9.11
C ALA A 211 65.16 -29.77 9.14
N GLU A 212 65.07 -28.44 9.12
CA GLU A 212 66.22 -27.56 9.31
C GLU A 212 66.80 -27.65 10.72
N ALA A 213 65.96 -27.71 11.76
CA ALA A 213 66.41 -27.87 13.13
C ALA A 213 67.17 -29.20 13.31
N HIS A 214 66.65 -30.31 12.76
CA HIS A 214 67.34 -31.59 12.75
C HIS A 214 68.67 -31.56 11.99
N ARG A 215 68.75 -30.86 10.84
CA ARG A 215 70.02 -30.64 10.12
C ARG A 215 71.03 -29.86 10.96
N ARG A 216 70.64 -28.69 11.49
CA ARG A 216 71.48 -27.85 12.35
C ARG A 216 71.98 -28.60 13.59
N LEU A 217 71.15 -29.47 14.18
CA LEU A 217 71.54 -30.33 15.28
C LEU A 217 72.55 -31.40 14.85
N ALA A 218 72.32 -32.08 13.71
CA ALA A 218 73.24 -33.09 13.18
C ALA A 218 74.62 -32.51 12.80
N ASP A 219 74.63 -31.34 12.14
CA ASP A 219 75.85 -30.60 11.79
C ASP A 219 76.61 -30.19 13.07
N ALA A 220 75.89 -29.71 14.09
CA ALA A 220 76.47 -29.34 15.37
C ALA A 220 77.00 -30.55 16.17
N THR A 221 76.33 -31.71 16.15
CA THR A 221 76.85 -32.94 16.76
C THR A 221 78.10 -33.43 16.02
N HIS A 222 78.10 -33.44 14.69
CA HIS A 222 79.29 -33.85 13.92
C HIS A 222 80.47 -32.87 14.07
N GLU A 223 80.22 -31.57 14.28
CA GLU A 223 81.25 -30.60 14.65
C GLU A 223 81.76 -30.81 16.09
N ALA A 224 80.88 -31.11 17.05
CA ALA A 224 81.25 -31.42 18.43
C ALA A 224 82.06 -32.73 18.52
N GLU A 225 81.64 -33.79 17.82
CA GLU A 225 82.35 -35.06 17.68
C GLU A 225 83.75 -34.86 17.09
N ARG A 226 83.87 -34.12 15.99
CA ARG A 226 85.19 -33.81 15.38
C ARG A 226 86.09 -33.02 16.32
N ARG A 227 85.55 -32.09 17.12
CA ARG A 227 86.32 -31.34 18.14
C ARG A 227 86.72 -32.22 19.32
N LEU A 228 85.84 -33.10 19.80
CA LEU A 228 86.13 -34.05 20.87
C LEU A 228 87.20 -35.07 20.43
N GLN A 229 87.11 -35.59 19.20
CA GLN A 229 88.14 -36.46 18.64
C GLN A 229 89.48 -35.72 18.51
N ALA A 230 89.51 -34.53 17.90
CA ALA A 230 90.74 -33.75 17.77
C ALA A 230 91.37 -33.37 19.13
N ALA A 231 90.55 -33.11 20.16
CA ALA A 231 91.03 -32.88 21.52
C ALA A 231 91.55 -34.16 22.19
N THR A 232 90.91 -35.30 21.93
CA THR A 232 91.35 -36.63 22.40
C THR A 232 92.66 -37.03 21.76
N ASP A 233 92.76 -36.98 20.43
CA ASP A 233 94.00 -37.10 19.65
C ASP A 233 95.13 -36.22 20.20
N GLN A 234 94.85 -34.94 20.49
CA GLN A 234 95.86 -34.03 21.04
C GLN A 234 96.25 -34.41 22.47
N SER A 235 95.30 -34.87 23.29
CA SER A 235 95.55 -35.36 24.65
C SER A 235 96.41 -36.64 24.63
N GLU A 236 96.08 -37.61 23.78
CA GLU A 236 96.85 -38.84 23.59
C GLU A 236 98.26 -38.57 23.09
N ARG A 237 98.44 -37.66 22.11
CA ARG A 237 99.76 -37.22 21.66
C ARG A 237 100.57 -36.55 22.78
N LYS A 238 99.94 -35.71 23.61
CA LYS A 238 100.57 -35.11 24.81
C LYS A 238 100.94 -36.17 25.84
N ILE A 239 100.09 -37.17 26.07
CA ILE A 239 100.35 -38.28 27.00
C ILE A 239 101.46 -39.20 26.48
N ALA A 240 101.52 -39.45 25.17
CA ALA A 240 102.59 -40.21 24.52
C ALA A 240 103.94 -39.48 24.66
N HIS A 241 104.00 -38.20 24.30
CA HIS A 241 105.18 -37.35 24.45
C HIS A 241 105.61 -37.20 25.93
N ALA A 242 104.66 -37.14 26.87
CA ALA A 242 104.95 -37.12 28.31
C ALA A 242 105.50 -38.48 28.82
N LYS A 243 105.06 -39.61 28.25
CA LYS A 243 105.63 -40.94 28.53
C LYS A 243 107.03 -41.09 27.94
N GLU A 244 107.24 -40.57 26.73
CA GLU A 244 108.54 -40.53 26.06
C GLU A 244 109.55 -39.71 26.87
N LEU A 245 109.22 -38.47 27.23
CA LEU A 245 110.00 -37.65 28.17
C LEU A 245 110.21 -38.33 29.54
N ALA A 246 109.24 -39.07 30.06
CA ALA A 246 109.38 -39.78 31.33
C ALA A 246 110.38 -40.95 31.23
N GLU A 247 110.42 -41.67 30.10
CA GLU A 247 111.41 -42.71 29.85
C GLU A 247 112.78 -42.12 29.47
N GLU A 248 112.86 -40.98 28.77
CA GLU A 248 114.12 -40.22 28.62
C GLU A 248 114.68 -39.82 30.00
N LEU A 249 113.84 -39.24 30.87
CA LEU A 249 114.21 -38.91 32.25
C LEU A 249 114.57 -40.15 33.08
N ARG A 250 113.94 -41.31 32.81
CA ARG A 250 114.31 -42.59 33.43
C ARG A 250 115.68 -43.08 32.97
N VAL A 251 115.98 -42.99 31.68
CA VAL A 251 117.28 -43.36 31.09
C VAL A 251 118.38 -42.39 31.56
N LEU A 252 118.11 -41.08 31.60
CA LEU A 252 119.01 -40.08 32.16
C LEU A 252 119.25 -40.31 33.65
N ARG A 253 118.20 -40.57 34.44
CA ARG A 253 118.34 -40.95 35.86
C ARG A 253 119.12 -42.26 36.03
N GLY A 254 118.92 -43.25 35.15
CA GLY A 254 119.70 -44.48 35.11
C GLY A 254 121.18 -44.23 34.83
N ARG A 255 121.49 -43.36 33.85
CA ARG A 255 122.86 -42.91 33.55
C ARG A 255 123.49 -42.13 34.70
N ILE A 256 122.76 -41.23 35.35
CA ILE A 256 123.24 -40.47 36.52
C ILE A 256 123.47 -41.40 37.72
N LEU A 257 122.57 -42.37 37.97
CA LEU A 257 122.77 -43.39 39.01
C LEU A 257 123.98 -44.29 38.70
N ALA A 258 124.21 -44.66 37.44
CA ALA A 258 125.41 -45.37 37.02
C ALA A 258 126.68 -44.53 37.17
N GLN A 259 126.63 -43.23 36.87
CA GLN A 259 127.74 -42.29 37.12
C GLN A 259 128.02 -42.13 38.62
N LEU A 260 126.98 -42.02 39.47
CA LEU A 260 127.14 -41.98 40.93
C LEU A 260 127.67 -43.30 41.51
N LEU A 261 127.30 -44.45 40.94
CA LEU A 261 127.90 -45.76 41.26
C LEU A 261 129.37 -45.83 40.81
N GLY A 262 129.70 -45.30 39.63
CA GLY A 262 131.08 -45.19 39.15
C GLY A 262 131.93 -44.30 40.05
N ILE A 263 131.42 -43.12 40.42
CA ILE A 263 132.07 -42.19 41.35
C ILE A 263 132.21 -42.83 42.75
N ARG A 264 131.21 -43.59 43.22
CA ARG A 264 131.33 -44.35 44.47
C ARG A 264 132.44 -45.41 44.40
N GLY A 265 132.52 -46.17 43.30
CA GLY A 265 133.63 -47.11 43.07
C GLY A 265 135.01 -46.43 42.93
N GLN A 266 135.04 -45.16 42.52
CA GLN A 266 136.24 -44.30 42.52
C GLN A 266 136.53 -43.65 43.89
N LEU A 267 135.61 -43.71 44.84
CA LEU A 267 135.79 -43.25 46.23
C LEU A 267 136.13 -44.41 47.18
N ASP A 268 135.59 -45.61 46.95
CA ASP A 268 135.93 -46.82 47.70
C ASP A 268 137.41 -47.25 47.50
N SER A 269 138.12 -46.70 46.49
CA SER A 269 139.56 -46.91 46.25
C SER A 269 140.48 -45.87 46.91
N VAL A 270 139.93 -44.77 47.45
CA VAL A 270 140.69 -43.67 48.07
C VAL A 270 141.34 -44.04 49.44
N PRO A 271 140.77 -44.90 50.30
CA PRO A 271 141.37 -45.26 51.60
C PRO A 271 142.79 -45.84 51.54
N ALA A 272 143.23 -46.32 50.37
CA ALA A 272 144.58 -46.88 50.18
C ALA A 272 145.65 -45.84 49.82
N MET A 273 145.28 -44.60 49.44
CA MET A 273 146.20 -43.61 48.83
C MET A 273 146.18 -42.22 49.48
N LEU A 274 145.61 -42.08 50.68
CA LEU A 274 145.69 -40.85 51.50
C LEU A 274 146.35 -41.07 52.88
N ALA A 275 147.27 -42.03 52.97
CA ALA A 275 148.23 -42.14 54.08
C ALA A 275 149.46 -41.21 53.92
N SER A 276 149.45 -40.32 52.93
CA SER A 276 150.57 -39.44 52.56
C SER A 276 150.14 -37.99 52.35
N VAL A 277 150.85 -37.07 53.02
CA VAL A 277 150.75 -35.60 52.92
C VAL A 277 149.46 -34.97 53.49
N ASN A 278 149.52 -34.69 54.78
CA ASN A 278 148.74 -33.66 55.48
C ASN A 278 149.25 -32.25 55.08
N ARG A 279 148.34 -31.26 54.92
CA ARG A 279 148.46 -29.81 55.26
C ARG A 279 147.23 -29.00 54.77
N GLU A 280 146.49 -28.33 55.67
CA GLU A 280 146.61 -26.91 56.09
C GLU A 280 146.13 -25.91 54.99
N SER A 281 144.97 -25.26 55.14
CA SER A 281 144.80 -23.84 55.59
C SER A 281 144.21 -22.97 54.45
N GLU A 282 143.53 -21.82 54.60
CA GLU A 282 142.90 -21.07 55.72
C GLU A 282 142.06 -19.88 55.16
N LEU A 283 141.14 -19.29 55.96
CA LEU A 283 140.74 -17.85 55.99
C LEU A 283 140.15 -17.18 54.68
N LEU A 284 139.52 -15.98 54.67
CA LEU A 284 138.60 -15.27 55.60
C LEU A 284 137.91 -14.08 54.84
N ASP A 285 136.67 -13.74 55.22
CA ASP A 285 135.99 -12.41 55.14
C ASP A 285 135.68 -11.65 53.81
N ALA A 286 134.74 -10.69 53.99
CA ALA A 286 134.44 -9.46 53.22
C ALA A 286 133.47 -9.46 52.00
N GLN A 287 132.43 -8.64 52.14
CA GLN A 287 131.58 -8.01 51.10
C GLN A 287 132.34 -6.82 50.40
N PRO A 288 131.84 -6.10 49.35
CA PRO A 288 130.43 -5.95 48.90
C PRO A 288 130.12 -5.79 47.38
N GLU A 289 128.82 -5.66 47.07
CA GLU A 289 128.08 -4.91 46.01
C GLU A 289 128.63 -4.49 44.61
N ALA A 290 127.67 -4.49 43.66
CA ALA A 290 127.44 -3.59 42.51
C ALA A 290 127.95 -3.87 41.05
N ALA A 291 127.06 -3.51 40.10
CA ALA A 291 127.15 -3.31 38.63
C ALA A 291 127.38 -4.54 37.70
N SER A 292 126.75 -4.74 36.51
CA SER A 292 126.34 -3.92 35.32
C SER A 292 127.46 -3.66 34.28
N SER A 293 127.27 -3.63 32.94
CA SER A 293 126.13 -3.99 32.05
C SER A 293 126.49 -3.89 30.54
N LYS A 294 125.66 -4.52 29.65
CA LYS A 294 125.44 -4.21 28.19
C LYS A 294 126.67 -4.33 27.25
N SER A 295 126.61 -4.16 25.90
CA SER A 295 125.61 -3.72 24.89
C SER A 295 125.76 -4.58 23.57
N ASP A 296 125.26 -4.37 22.33
CA ASP A 296 124.40 -3.41 21.57
C ASP A 296 124.10 -4.01 20.13
N GLN A 297 123.54 -3.43 19.03
CA GLN A 297 122.86 -2.16 18.64
C GLN A 297 122.06 -2.33 17.29
N ARG A 298 120.86 -1.71 17.14
CA ARG A 298 120.26 -1.04 15.91
C ARG A 298 120.01 -1.78 14.55
N PRO A 299 119.18 -1.21 13.61
CA PRO A 299 118.09 -0.19 13.65
C PRO A 299 116.77 -0.72 12.96
N ASN A 300 115.76 -0.01 12.37
CA ASN A 300 115.42 1.41 12.13
C ASN A 300 113.88 1.70 11.99
N GLU A 301 113.51 2.84 11.36
CA GLU A 301 112.22 3.53 11.07
C GLU A 301 111.18 2.81 10.15
N ASN A 302 109.90 3.23 10.00
CA ASN A 302 109.32 4.61 9.99
C ASN A 302 107.82 4.73 10.44
N LYS A 303 107.35 5.99 10.60
CA LYS A 303 106.02 6.62 10.95
C LYS A 303 104.69 5.88 10.61
N ASN A 304 103.53 6.23 11.20
CA ASN A 304 103.05 7.55 11.69
C ASN A 304 102.04 7.54 12.88
N THR A 305 101.66 8.73 13.39
CA THR A 305 100.79 9.03 14.56
C THR A 305 99.28 9.20 14.19
N ASN A 306 98.27 9.44 15.05
CA ASN A 306 98.18 10.33 16.25
C ASN A 306 96.98 10.03 17.22
N THR A 307 96.85 10.86 18.27
CA THR A 307 96.03 10.80 19.50
C THR A 307 94.62 11.48 19.38
N LYS A 308 93.71 11.66 20.38
CA LYS A 308 93.77 11.71 21.87
C LYS A 308 92.38 11.70 22.57
N SER A 309 92.37 11.53 23.91
CA SER A 309 91.44 12.11 24.94
C SER A 309 89.99 11.60 25.18
N ALA A 310 89.81 10.94 26.34
CA ALA A 310 88.99 11.31 27.53
C ALA A 310 87.45 11.56 27.49
N PRO A 311 86.71 11.45 28.63
CA PRO A 311 85.25 11.19 28.63
C PRO A 311 84.33 12.19 29.39
N GLY A 312 83.01 12.09 29.14
CA GLY A 312 81.93 12.36 30.11
C GLY A 312 80.99 13.55 29.83
N GLY A 313 79.67 13.37 29.99
CA GLY A 313 78.67 14.46 30.04
C GLY A 313 77.29 14.15 29.43
N THR A 314 76.22 14.38 30.20
CA THR A 314 74.78 14.19 29.86
C THR A 314 74.13 15.37 29.13
N ALA A 315 73.20 15.16 28.19
CA ALA A 315 71.92 15.90 28.05
C ALA A 315 71.06 15.49 26.80
N ASP A 316 69.74 15.63 26.95
CA ASP A 316 68.65 15.61 25.94
C ASP A 316 68.26 17.06 25.51
N PRO A 317 67.31 17.32 24.57
CA PRO A 317 66.87 16.62 23.34
C PRO A 317 66.64 17.58 22.12
N LYS A 318 66.02 17.08 21.02
CA LYS A 318 65.54 17.78 19.79
C LYS A 318 66.66 18.11 18.75
N ASN A 319 66.41 18.30 17.45
CA ASN A 319 65.17 18.52 16.68
C ASN A 319 65.20 17.84 15.26
N ALA A 320 64.08 17.88 14.53
CA ALA A 320 63.91 17.40 13.12
C ALA A 320 64.30 18.50 12.07
N PRO A 321 64.05 18.45 10.71
CA PRO A 321 62.99 17.74 9.94
C PRO A 321 63.34 17.19 8.50
N ASN A 322 62.29 16.84 7.73
CA ASN A 322 62.21 16.52 6.27
C ASN A 322 62.89 15.20 5.79
N GLU A 323 62.47 14.50 4.71
CA GLU A 323 61.47 14.67 3.62
C GLU A 323 61.21 13.28 2.96
N SER A 324 60.15 12.94 2.20
CA SER A 324 58.70 13.26 2.18
C SER A 324 57.93 12.24 1.27
N GLY A 325 56.58 12.31 1.19
CA GLY A 325 55.73 11.52 0.25
C GLY A 325 54.83 10.46 0.94
N LYS A 326 53.49 10.55 1.06
CA LYS A 326 52.36 10.90 0.16
C LYS A 326 51.83 9.68 -0.64
N SER A 327 50.53 9.30 -0.67
CA SER A 327 49.33 9.61 0.16
C SER A 327 48.12 8.74 -0.26
N SER A 328 47.28 8.33 0.69
CA SER A 328 45.82 8.06 0.56
C SER A 328 45.31 7.55 1.92
N GLU A 329 44.80 8.40 2.82
CA GLU A 329 43.42 8.91 2.86
C GLU A 329 42.42 7.87 3.38
N THR A 330 41.70 8.27 4.44
CA THR A 330 40.72 7.48 5.16
C THR A 330 39.62 8.45 5.57
N GLU A 331 38.42 8.30 5.02
CA GLU A 331 37.25 9.06 5.46
C GLU A 331 36.29 8.17 6.23
N THR A 332 35.88 8.68 7.38
CA THR A 332 34.75 8.18 8.17
C THR A 332 33.88 9.37 8.55
N ASP A 333 32.61 9.06 8.77
CA ASP A 333 31.61 9.86 9.48
C ASP A 333 30.68 10.75 8.63
N ASN A 334 29.39 10.46 8.81
CA ASN A 334 28.21 11.31 8.68
C ASN A 334 26.98 10.39 8.78
N SER A 335 26.35 10.35 9.96
CA SER A 335 25.11 9.62 10.21
C SER A 335 24.06 10.53 10.86
N ASP A 336 23.28 11.20 10.01
CA ASP A 336 22.09 12.00 10.32
C ASP A 336 21.13 11.86 9.11
N GLU A 337 19.80 11.96 9.19
CA GLU A 337 18.89 12.00 10.33
C GLU A 337 17.55 11.35 9.89
N ASP A 338 16.62 11.08 10.81
CA ASP A 338 15.32 10.44 10.51
C ASP A 338 14.16 11.46 10.51
N THR A 339 13.01 11.04 9.97
CA THR A 339 11.64 11.59 10.10
C THR A 339 11.14 12.69 9.14
N ALA A 340 9.80 12.71 9.03
CA ALA A 340 8.93 13.80 8.58
C ALA A 340 8.89 14.21 7.08
N VAL A 341 8.10 13.47 6.28
CA VAL A 341 7.33 14.04 5.16
C VAL A 341 5.83 13.93 5.49
N LEU A 342 5.12 15.06 5.53
CA LEU A 342 3.71 15.11 5.93
C LEU A 342 2.77 14.62 4.81
N THR A 343 1.77 13.83 5.19
CA THR A 343 0.57 13.58 4.36
C THR A 343 -0.44 14.72 4.52
N THR A 344 -0.59 15.54 3.47
CA THR A 344 -1.59 16.62 3.41
C THR A 344 -3.00 16.06 3.14
N VAL A 345 -3.66 15.56 4.19
CA VAL A 345 -5.10 15.27 4.17
C VAL A 345 -5.88 16.57 4.42
N GLU A 346 -6.22 17.29 3.35
CA GLU A 346 -7.03 18.51 3.48
C GLU A 346 -8.50 18.18 3.83
N LYS A 347 -8.95 18.68 4.98
CA LYS A 347 -10.17 18.22 5.65
C LYS A 347 -11.36 19.11 5.32
N ASN A 348 -12.14 18.72 4.31
CA ASN A 348 -13.37 19.38 3.88
C ASN A 348 -14.43 19.50 5.02
N PRO A 349 -14.83 20.71 5.47
CA PRO A 349 -15.79 20.90 6.56
C PRO A 349 -17.22 21.14 6.04
N ALA A 350 -18.01 20.08 5.91
CA ALA A 350 -19.43 20.19 5.53
C ALA A 350 -20.37 20.46 6.73
N ARG A 351 -21.47 21.19 6.47
CA ARG A 351 -22.67 21.39 7.31
C ARG A 351 -22.50 22.17 8.63
N SER A 352 -22.70 23.49 8.51
CA SER A 352 -23.37 24.26 9.57
C SER A 352 -24.84 23.79 9.68
N THR A 353 -25.19 23.08 10.75
CA THR A 353 -26.57 22.65 11.02
C THR A 353 -27.23 23.62 11.99
N GLY A 354 -28.04 24.55 11.46
CA GLY A 354 -28.70 25.59 12.26
C GLY A 354 -29.84 25.05 13.14
N GLN A 355 -29.53 24.62 14.37
CA GLN A 355 -30.55 24.32 15.39
C GLN A 355 -31.21 25.61 15.89
N ARG A 356 -32.33 26.00 15.25
CA ARG A 356 -33.16 27.12 15.70
C ARG A 356 -34.07 26.66 16.83
N THR A 357 -33.61 26.78 18.08
CA THR A 357 -34.40 26.45 19.27
C THR A 357 -35.63 27.35 19.37
N VAL A 358 -36.83 26.74 19.27
CA VAL A 358 -38.09 27.44 19.52
C VAL A 358 -38.23 27.65 21.03
N LYS A 359 -38.06 28.88 21.47
CA LYS A 359 -38.21 29.26 22.88
C LYS A 359 -39.69 29.49 23.19
N THR A 360 -40.31 28.54 23.89
CA THR A 360 -41.62 28.74 24.54
C THR A 360 -41.49 29.73 25.69
N GLY A 361 -42.52 30.56 25.92
CA GLY A 361 -42.56 31.47 27.05
C GLY A 361 -43.60 32.59 26.91
N SER A 362 -44.65 32.49 27.72
CA SER A 362 -45.83 33.39 27.83
C SER A 362 -46.79 33.34 26.64
#